data_AF-A0A800CYR2-F1
#
_entry.id   AF-A0A800CYR2-F1
#
_cell.length_a   1.000
_cell.length_b   1.000
_cell.length_c   1.000
_cell.angle_alpha   90.00
_cell.angle_beta   90.00
_cell.angle_gamma   90.00
#
_symmetry.space_group_name_H-M   'P 1'
#
loop_
_entity.id
_entity.type
_entity.pdbx_description
1 polymer ?
#
loop_
_entity_poly.entity_id
_entity_poly.type
_entity_poly.pdbx_seq_one_letter_code
_entity_poly.pdbx_strand_id
1 'polypeptide(L)'
;MKDFPEFMKSPRNRIDPSAQYTSGIEGYVFDGSDESQMAFWTYSQHAKSKTHSHEYDEYIVVVQGQYTIFIDDKKIVTLKPGDEYLIPKGVTHSG
;
A
#
# COMPACT_ATOMS: atom_id res chain seq x y z
N MET A 1 -16.75 -1.64 -4.53
CA MET A 1 -16.14 -2.89 -5.06
C MET A 1 -16.17 -3.92 -3.91
N LYS A 2 -15.95 -5.21 -4.13
CA LYS A 2 -15.71 -6.15 -3.00
C LYS A 2 -14.26 -6.59 -2.96
N ASP A 3 -13.66 -6.73 -4.14
CA ASP A 3 -12.27 -7.07 -4.36
C ASP A 3 -11.88 -6.68 -5.79
N PHE A 4 -10.57 -6.63 -6.09
CA PHE A 4 -10.07 -6.39 -7.44
C PHE A 4 -10.41 -7.55 -8.39
N PRO A 5 -10.57 -7.28 -9.71
CA PRO A 5 -10.87 -8.32 -10.70
C PRO A 5 -9.85 -9.45 -10.75
N GLU A 6 -10.30 -10.67 -11.00
CA GLU A 6 -9.45 -11.87 -11.05
C GLU A 6 -8.28 -11.77 -12.05
N PHE A 7 -8.47 -11.11 -13.19
CA PHE A 7 -7.39 -10.97 -14.18
C PHE A 7 -6.20 -10.14 -13.67
N MET A 8 -6.41 -9.32 -12.63
CA MET A 8 -5.34 -8.54 -11.99
C MET A 8 -4.58 -9.34 -10.92
N LYS A 9 -5.11 -10.51 -10.51
CA LYS A 9 -4.62 -11.30 -9.37
C LYS A 9 -3.75 -12.50 -9.81
N SER A 10 -2.92 -12.31 -10.83
CA SER A 10 -1.98 -13.33 -11.29
C SER A 10 -1.02 -13.73 -10.18
N PRO A 11 -0.81 -15.04 -9.88
CA PRO A 11 0.18 -15.49 -8.90
C PRO A 11 1.61 -15.03 -9.20
N ARG A 12 1.93 -14.73 -10.47
CA ARG A 12 3.25 -14.22 -10.87
C ARG A 12 3.52 -12.81 -10.35
N ASN A 13 2.47 -12.06 -10.06
CA ASN A 13 2.55 -10.68 -9.59
C ASN A 13 2.31 -10.59 -8.08
N ARG A 14 2.04 -11.70 -7.41
CA ARG A 14 1.73 -11.72 -5.99
C ARG A 14 2.97 -11.35 -5.18
N ILE A 15 2.84 -10.35 -4.30
CA ILE A 15 3.92 -9.94 -3.40
C ILE A 15 4.12 -11.05 -2.36
N ASP A 16 5.38 -11.43 -2.13
CA ASP A 16 5.72 -12.42 -1.12
C ASP A 16 5.22 -11.95 0.27
N PRO A 17 4.43 -12.75 1.01
CA PRO A 17 3.94 -12.35 2.33
C PRO A 17 5.04 -11.94 3.31
N SER A 18 6.26 -12.50 3.17
CA SER A 18 7.41 -12.14 4.01
C SER A 18 8.01 -10.77 3.68
N ALA A 19 7.73 -10.22 2.50
CA ALA A 19 8.17 -8.90 2.07
C ALA A 19 7.18 -7.78 2.46
N GLN A 20 6.07 -8.10 3.11
CA GLN A 20 5.02 -7.14 3.44
C GLN A 20 5.05 -6.74 4.93
N TYR A 21 4.75 -5.47 5.20
CA TYR A 21 4.77 -4.93 6.57
C TYR A 21 3.50 -5.19 7.38
N THR A 22 2.43 -5.69 6.73
CA THR A 22 1.14 -6.00 7.37
C THR A 22 0.84 -7.49 7.26
N SER A 23 0.63 -8.16 8.39
CA SER A 23 0.40 -9.61 8.40
C SER A 23 -0.93 -9.97 7.71
N GLY A 24 -0.87 -10.87 6.73
CA GLY A 24 -2.05 -11.38 6.02
C GLY A 24 -2.63 -10.43 4.96
N ILE A 25 -1.96 -9.31 4.68
CA ILE A 25 -2.34 -8.44 3.56
C ILE A 25 -2.05 -9.15 2.24
N GLU A 26 -2.96 -9.02 1.29
CA GLU A 26 -2.79 -9.56 -0.05
C GLU A 26 -2.44 -8.42 -1.00
N GLY A 27 -1.30 -8.55 -1.68
CA GLY A 27 -0.76 -7.53 -2.57
C GLY A 27 -0.31 -8.11 -3.89
N TYR A 28 -0.44 -7.31 -4.95
CA TYR A 28 0.06 -7.62 -6.29
C TYR A 28 0.81 -6.41 -6.86
N VAL A 29 1.94 -6.66 -7.53
CA VAL A 29 2.84 -5.64 -8.08
C VAL A 29 2.99 -5.78 -9.60
N PHE A 30 3.10 -4.65 -10.29
CA PHE A 30 3.33 -4.53 -11.73
C PHE A 30 4.49 -3.57 -11.95
N ASP A 31 5.52 -4.05 -12.62
CA ASP A 31 6.69 -3.25 -12.97
C ASP A 31 6.49 -2.52 -14.31
N GLY A 32 6.73 -1.22 -14.30
CA GLY A 32 6.83 -0.38 -15.48
C GLY A 32 8.17 -0.60 -16.19
N SER A 33 8.20 -0.32 -17.50
CA SER A 33 9.44 -0.39 -18.28
C SER A 33 10.48 0.66 -17.88
N ASP A 34 10.08 1.65 -17.10
CA ASP A 34 10.88 2.75 -16.55
C ASP A 34 11.26 2.52 -15.08
N GLU A 35 11.15 1.28 -14.60
CA GLU A 35 11.43 0.88 -13.21
C GLU A 35 10.41 1.42 -12.18
N SER A 36 9.38 2.15 -12.62
CA SER A 36 8.25 2.49 -11.76
C SER A 36 7.48 1.23 -11.36
N GLN A 37 6.80 1.28 -10.22
CA GLN A 37 5.96 0.17 -9.77
C GLN A 37 4.56 0.67 -9.45
N MET A 38 3.57 -0.14 -9.82
CA MET A 38 2.21 0.01 -9.33
C MET A 38 1.84 -1.27 -8.59
N ALA A 39 1.41 -1.12 -7.35
CA ALA A 39 0.89 -2.22 -6.56
C ALA A 39 -0.49 -1.89 -6.02
N PHE A 40 -1.29 -2.92 -5.80
CA PHE A 40 -2.56 -2.82 -5.11
C PHE A 40 -2.63 -3.84 -4.00
N TRP A 41 -3.31 -3.46 -2.93
CA TRP A 41 -3.51 -4.30 -1.77
C TRP A 41 -4.99 -4.40 -1.40
N THR A 42 -5.41 -5.60 -1.00
CA THR A 42 -6.69 -5.84 -0.36
C THR A 42 -6.44 -6.33 1.06
N TYR A 43 -7.18 -5.75 2.02
CA TYR A 43 -7.21 -6.26 3.38
C TYR A 43 -8.60 -6.16 3.97
N SER A 44 -9.05 -7.24 4.61
CA SER A 44 -10.42 -7.37 5.13
C SER A 44 -10.55 -7.10 6.62
N GLN A 45 -9.45 -6.72 7.29
CA GLN A 45 -9.38 -6.54 8.74
C GLN A 45 -8.76 -5.19 9.09
N HIS A 46 -9.00 -4.71 10.31
CA HIS A 46 -8.26 -3.60 10.86
C HIS A 46 -6.88 -4.10 11.32
N ALA A 47 -5.80 -3.55 10.78
CA ALA A 47 -4.45 -3.82 11.24
C ALA A 47 -3.60 -2.55 11.17
N LYS A 48 -2.42 -2.65 11.78
CA LYS A 48 -1.35 -1.67 11.67
C LYS A 48 -0.12 -2.35 11.07
N SER A 49 0.42 -1.77 10.03
CA SER A 49 1.70 -2.13 9.43
C SER A 49 2.86 -1.76 10.36
N LYS A 50 3.99 -2.44 10.21
CA LYS A 50 5.24 -2.04 10.85
C LYS A 50 5.72 -0.70 10.28
N THR A 51 6.28 0.16 11.11
CA THR A 51 6.94 1.40 10.69
C THR A 51 8.14 1.10 9.78
N HIS A 52 8.24 1.80 8.66
CA HIS A 52 9.29 1.63 7.66
C HIS A 52 9.54 2.91 6.84
N SER A 53 10.53 2.87 5.95
CA SER A 53 10.84 3.91 4.98
C SER A 53 11.44 3.28 3.71
N HIS A 54 11.40 4.02 2.62
CA HIS A 54 11.92 3.58 1.32
C HIS A 54 12.80 4.64 0.66
N GLU A 55 13.67 4.21 -0.26
CA GLU A 55 14.55 5.08 -1.06
C GLU A 55 13.85 5.66 -2.31
N TYR A 56 12.54 5.45 -2.43
CA TYR A 56 11.68 5.95 -3.50
C TYR A 56 10.46 6.67 -2.91
N ASP A 57 9.82 7.50 -3.72
CA ASP A 57 8.53 8.12 -3.37
C ASP A 57 7.42 7.07 -3.48
N GLU A 58 6.47 7.09 -2.54
CA GLU A 58 5.28 6.25 -2.57
C GLU A 58 4.04 7.12 -2.72
N TYR A 59 3.19 6.78 -3.69
CA TYR A 59 1.93 7.47 -3.94
C TYR A 59 0.76 6.51 -3.76
N ILE A 60 -0.13 6.88 -2.84
CA ILE A 60 -1.21 6.03 -2.36
C ILE A 60 -2.54 6.63 -2.79
N VAL A 61 -3.43 5.79 -3.32
CA VAL A 61 -4.83 6.14 -3.57
C VAL A 61 -5.71 5.13 -2.86
N VAL A 62 -6.64 5.61 -2.02
CA VAL A 62 -7.62 4.73 -1.40
C VAL A 62 -8.73 4.45 -2.40
N VAL A 63 -8.78 3.23 -2.94
CA VAL A 63 -9.86 2.81 -3.85
C VAL A 63 -11.14 2.50 -3.08
N GLN A 64 -11.03 1.89 -1.89
CA GLN A 64 -12.16 1.54 -1.04
C GLN A 64 -11.73 1.38 0.43
N GLY A 65 -12.66 1.63 1.35
CA GLY A 65 -12.41 1.50 2.79
C GLY A 65 -11.85 2.79 3.37
N GLN A 66 -10.93 2.67 4.32
CA GLN A 66 -10.23 3.78 4.94
C GLN A 66 -8.79 3.34 5.20
N TYR A 67 -7.83 4.21 4.94
CA TYR A 67 -6.44 4.02 5.30
C TYR A 67 -5.99 5.16 6.19
N THR A 68 -5.16 4.89 7.20
CA THR A 68 -4.70 5.93 8.13
C THR A 68 -3.19 5.88 8.21
N ILE A 69 -2.54 6.89 7.63
CA ILE A 69 -1.08 6.97 7.58
C ILE A 69 -0.57 7.70 8.82
N PHE A 70 0.41 7.11 9.50
CA PHE A 70 1.22 7.73 10.53
C PHE A 70 2.55 8.14 9.91
N ILE A 71 2.80 9.45 9.80
CA ILE A 71 4.06 10.02 9.30
C ILE A 71 4.93 10.44 10.49
N ASP A 72 6.17 9.95 10.51
CA ASP A 72 7.16 10.17 11.57
C ASP A 72 6.61 9.90 12.99
N ASP A 73 5.72 8.91 13.10
CA ASP A 73 4.98 8.53 14.32
C ASP A 73 4.21 9.69 15.01
N LYS A 74 3.97 10.80 14.30
CA LYS A 74 3.39 12.04 14.85
C LYS A 74 2.16 12.50 14.11
N LYS A 75 2.26 12.63 12.78
CA LYS A 75 1.18 13.17 11.96
C LYS A 75 0.29 12.01 11.50
N ILE A 76 -1.00 12.13 11.77
CA ILE A 76 -2.02 11.16 11.36
C ILE A 76 -2.77 11.74 10.16
N VAL A 77 -2.81 11.00 9.06
CA VAL A 77 -3.56 11.35 7.85
C VAL A 77 -4.57 10.24 7.58
N THR A 78 -5.86 10.55 7.72
CA THR A 78 -6.93 9.61 7.39
C THR A 78 -7.41 9.84 5.96
N LEU A 79 -7.33 8.80 5.13
CA LEU A 79 -7.72 8.79 3.74
C LEU A 79 -8.99 7.96 3.54
N LYS A 80 -9.94 8.50 2.78
CA LYS A 80 -11.21 7.90 2.36
C LYS A 80 -11.16 7.56 0.87
N PRO A 81 -12.17 6.85 0.33
CA PRO A 81 -12.16 6.48 -1.09
C PRO A 81 -12.06 7.71 -2.00
N GLY A 82 -11.07 7.70 -2.89
CA GLY A 82 -10.72 8.81 -3.78
C GLY A 82 -9.67 9.77 -3.22
N ASP A 83 -9.33 9.68 -1.93
CA ASP A 83 -8.23 10.46 -1.37
C ASP A 83 -6.88 9.87 -1.79
N GLU A 84 -5.93 10.77 -1.94
CA GLU A 84 -4.58 10.48 -2.43
C GLU A 84 -3.54 11.04 -1.44
N TYR A 85 -2.39 10.39 -1.34
CA TYR A 85 -1.29 10.90 -0.55
C TYR A 85 0.07 10.51 -1.12
N LEU A 86 0.97 11.49 -1.20
CA LEU A 86 2.38 11.28 -1.55
C LEU A 86 3.22 11.22 -0.27
N ILE A 87 3.95 10.12 -0.12
CA ILE A 87 4.98 9.95 0.90
C ILE A 87 6.34 10.11 0.21
N PRO A 88 7.08 11.20 0.49
CA PRO A 88 8.40 11.38 -0.09
C PRO A 88 9.40 10.31 0.39
N LYS A 89 10.37 9.99 -0.45
CA LYS A 89 11.48 9.09 -0.12
C LYS A 89 12.15 9.49 1.20
N GLY A 90 12.56 8.48 1.97
CA GLY A 90 13.18 8.64 3.29
C GLY A 90 12.24 9.06 4.42
N VAL A 91 10.97 9.39 4.14
CA VAL A 91 10.00 9.69 5.20
C VAL A 91 9.54 8.39 5.86
N THR A 92 9.61 8.36 7.19
CA THR A 92 9.18 7.18 7.95
C THR A 92 7.67 7.15 8.06
N HIS A 93 7.07 6.00 7.80
CA HIS A 93 5.62 5.85 7.80
C HIS A 93 5.15 4.46 8.23
N SER A 94 3.90 4.40 8.66
CA SER A 94 3.08 3.19 8.78
C SER A 94 1.64 3.55 8.45
N GLY A 95 0.79 2.57 8.20
CA GLY A 95 -0.66 2.72 8.23
C GLY A 95 -1.42 1.48 8.65
#